data_AF-A0A5D3FMM3-F1
#
_entry.id   AF-A0A5D3FMM3-F1
#
_cell.length_a   1.000
_cell.length_b   1.000
_cell.length_c   1.000
_cell.angle_alpha   90.00
_cell.angle_beta   90.00
_cell.angle_gamma   90.00
#
_symmetry.space_group_name_H-M   'P 1'
#
loop_
_entity.id
_entity.type
_entity.pdbx_description
1 polymer ?
#
loop_
_entity_poly.entity_id
_entity_poly.type
_entity_poly.pdbx_seq_one_letter_code
_entity_poly.pdbx_strand_id
1 'polypeptide(L)'
;MTISEKVARLREENPGWQIEHDESRPVPWLAVREPSEKWTGGHSVVEAKLPGYLGRLMSQAIDLAALASGKEALPYVERMEHLTFLRKWFPEWAFEVCESQPVWHGQRSYVDYAERAAAITEVRGNDPKELALLLLWLPRVEAGIGEGREGER
;
A
#
# COMPACT_ATOMS: atom_id res chain seq x y z
N MET A 1 22.17 15.95 -1.22
CA MET A 1 22.06 14.49 -1.38
C MET A 1 21.56 14.19 -2.78
N THR A 2 22.28 13.39 -3.55
CA THR A 2 21.88 12.92 -4.90
C THR A 2 20.67 12.00 -4.81
N ILE A 3 20.00 11.75 -5.94
CA ILE A 3 18.90 10.76 -6.00
C ILE A 3 19.39 9.37 -5.60
N SER A 4 20.57 8.96 -6.06
CA SER A 4 21.16 7.67 -5.70
C SER A 4 21.43 7.56 -4.20
N GLU A 5 21.92 8.62 -3.56
CA GLU A 5 22.10 8.67 -2.09
C GLU A 5 20.76 8.61 -1.35
N LYS A 6 19.73 9.33 -1.84
CA LYS A 6 18.36 9.28 -1.30
C LYS A 6 17.77 7.87 -1.37
N VAL A 7 17.90 7.19 -2.51
CA VAL A 7 17.45 5.80 -2.71
C VAL A 7 18.19 4.85 -1.77
N ALA A 8 19.52 4.98 -1.66
CA ALA A 8 20.33 4.14 -0.79
C ALA A 8 19.91 4.27 0.68
N ARG A 9 19.73 5.50 1.16
CA ARG A 9 19.25 5.79 2.52
C ARG A 9 17.87 5.17 2.78
N LEU A 10 16.91 5.37 1.88
CA LEU A 10 15.56 4.81 2.05
C LEU A 10 15.57 3.28 2.12
N ARG A 11 16.42 2.61 1.33
CA ARG A 11 16.57 1.14 1.35
C ARG A 11 17.19 0.65 2.65
N GLU A 12 18.15 1.38 3.20
CA GLU A 12 18.76 1.07 4.49
C GLU A 12 17.75 1.21 5.63
N GLU A 13 16.96 2.28 5.63
CA GLU A 13 15.95 2.58 6.65
C GLU A 13 14.71 1.65 6.57
N ASN A 14 14.42 1.08 5.39
CA ASN A 14 13.21 0.29 5.14
C ASN A 14 13.54 -1.08 4.53
N PRO A 15 14.19 -1.98 5.29
CA PRO A 15 14.54 -3.30 4.79
C PRO A 15 13.30 -4.08 4.36
N GLY A 16 13.36 -4.72 3.19
CA GLY A 16 12.26 -5.48 2.61
C GLY A 16 11.41 -4.71 1.58
N TRP A 17 11.67 -3.41 1.42
CA TRP A 17 11.09 -2.62 0.32
C TRP A 17 12.08 -2.51 -0.84
N GLN A 18 11.59 -2.75 -2.05
CA GLN A 18 12.24 -2.37 -3.29
C GLN A 18 11.85 -0.91 -3.58
N ILE A 19 12.84 -0.06 -3.85
CA ILE A 19 12.62 1.38 -4.04
C ILE A 19 13.22 1.80 -5.38
N GLU A 20 12.42 2.51 -6.16
CA GLU A 20 12.75 2.99 -7.49
C GLU A 20 12.43 4.49 -7.61
N HIS A 21 13.17 5.16 -8.49
CA HIS A 21 12.96 6.56 -8.84
C HIS A 21 13.00 6.71 -10.36
N ASP A 22 11.94 7.28 -10.93
CA ASP A 22 11.81 7.51 -12.37
C ASP A 22 11.17 8.88 -12.62
N GLU A 23 11.97 9.84 -13.10
CA GLU A 23 11.55 11.22 -13.38
C GLU A 23 10.59 11.34 -14.57
N SER A 24 10.45 10.29 -15.39
CA SER A 24 9.48 10.27 -16.48
C SER A 24 8.03 10.09 -15.97
N ARG A 25 7.86 9.70 -14.71
CA ARG A 25 6.56 9.47 -14.08
C ARG A 25 6.07 10.73 -13.35
N PRO A 26 4.76 11.02 -13.38
CA PRO A 26 4.19 12.14 -12.62
C PRO A 26 4.36 12.02 -11.10
N VAL A 27 4.46 10.78 -10.59
CA VAL A 27 4.79 10.47 -9.20
C VAL A 27 6.07 9.62 -9.21
N PRO A 28 7.25 10.25 -9.08
CA PRO A 28 8.52 9.63 -9.47
C PRO A 28 9.07 8.62 -8.48
N TRP A 29 8.67 8.65 -7.21
CA TRP A 29 9.13 7.70 -6.20
C TRP A 29 8.15 6.55 -6.07
N LEU A 30 8.66 5.33 -6.24
CA LEU A 30 7.92 4.08 -6.09
C LEU A 30 8.60 3.22 -5.02
N ALA A 31 7.81 2.64 -4.13
CA ALA A 31 8.27 1.54 -3.30
C ALA A 31 7.30 0.37 -3.36
N VAL A 32 7.87 -0.83 -3.54
CA VAL A 32 7.15 -2.10 -3.65
C VAL A 32 7.66 -3.06 -2.59
N ARG A 33 6.74 -3.76 -1.91
CA ARG A 33 7.05 -4.83 -0.99
C ARG A 33 6.25 -6.07 -1.38
N GLU A 34 6.96 -7.14 -1.67
CA GLU A 34 6.34 -8.41 -2.01
C GLU A 34 5.98 -9.21 -0.74
N PRO A 35 4.88 -10.00 -0.78
CA PRO A 35 4.55 -10.97 0.26
C PRO A 35 5.71 -11.91 0.57
N SER A 36 5.88 -12.22 1.84
CA SER A 36 6.88 -13.17 2.32
C SER A 36 6.33 -13.93 3.53
N GLU A 37 7.06 -14.95 3.99
CA GLU A 37 6.68 -15.66 5.23
C GLU A 37 6.56 -14.73 6.45
N LYS A 38 7.25 -13.57 6.43
CA LYS A 38 7.27 -12.58 7.52
C LYS A 38 6.27 -11.44 7.32
N TRP A 39 5.59 -11.37 6.17
CA TRP A 39 4.64 -10.31 5.85
C TRP A 39 3.59 -10.85 4.90
N THR A 40 2.38 -11.05 5.42
CA THR A 40 1.30 -11.77 4.73
C THR A 40 0.36 -10.85 3.96
N GLY A 41 0.53 -9.53 4.07
CA GLY A 41 -0.27 -8.52 3.39
C GLY A 41 -0.29 -7.18 4.13
N GLY A 42 -0.87 -6.18 3.49
CA GLY A 42 -0.87 -4.77 3.89
C GLY A 42 -0.86 -3.90 2.63
N HIS A 43 -0.35 -2.68 2.71
CA HIS A 43 -0.09 -1.93 1.49
C HIS A 43 1.25 -2.34 0.88
N SER A 44 1.17 -2.99 -0.28
CA SER A 44 2.33 -3.52 -1.02
C SER A 44 3.00 -2.48 -1.88
N VAL A 45 2.26 -1.47 -2.36
CA VAL A 45 2.82 -0.43 -3.24
C VAL A 45 2.44 0.95 -2.73
N VAL A 46 3.45 1.81 -2.64
CA VAL A 46 3.31 3.21 -2.28
C VAL A 46 4.06 4.09 -3.27
N GLU A 47 3.48 5.24 -3.58
CA GLU A 47 4.05 6.22 -4.49
C GLU A 47 4.10 7.59 -3.84
N ALA A 48 5.11 8.39 -4.18
CA ALA A 48 5.27 9.72 -3.65
C ALA A 48 5.91 10.70 -4.64
N LYS A 49 5.56 11.98 -4.50
CA LYS A 49 6.21 13.09 -5.21
C LYS A 49 7.61 13.39 -4.64
N LEU A 50 7.83 13.10 -3.36
CA LEU A 50 9.08 13.35 -2.64
C LEU A 50 9.52 12.13 -1.82
N PRO A 51 10.85 11.90 -1.66
CA PRO A 51 11.37 10.74 -0.94
C PRO A 51 10.97 10.72 0.54
N GLY A 52 10.86 11.89 1.18
CA GLY A 52 10.46 11.98 2.59
C GLY A 52 9.03 11.51 2.81
N TYR A 53 8.13 11.73 1.86
CA TYR A 53 6.77 11.20 1.92
C TYR A 53 6.74 9.68 1.68
N LEU A 54 7.59 9.18 0.77
CA LEU A 54 7.75 7.75 0.54
C LEU A 54 8.18 7.02 1.82
N GLY A 55 9.21 7.55 2.49
CA GLY A 55 9.72 7.01 3.76
C GLY A 55 8.67 7.00 4.86
N ARG A 56 7.86 8.06 4.98
CA ARG A 56 6.74 8.12 5.94
C ARG A 56 5.66 7.08 5.67
N LEU A 57 5.28 6.87 4.40
CA LEU A 57 4.32 5.82 4.05
C LEU A 57 4.84 4.43 4.37
N MET A 58 6.11 4.15 4.04
CA MET A 58 6.73 2.85 4.33
C MET A 58 6.82 2.58 5.84
N SER A 59 7.13 3.58 6.67
CA SER A 59 7.23 3.41 8.13
C SER A 59 5.87 3.26 8.82
N GLN A 60 4.81 3.79 8.20
CA GLN A 60 3.43 3.61 8.66
C GLN A 60 2.81 2.28 8.17
N ALA A 61 3.59 1.42 7.50
CA ALA A 61 3.10 0.17 6.96
C ALA A 61 2.49 -0.74 8.01
N ILE A 62 1.19 -1.01 7.85
CA ILE A 62 0.49 -2.01 8.63
C ILE A 62 0.84 -3.39 8.09
N ASP A 63 1.33 -4.23 9.01
CA ASP A 63 1.35 -5.67 8.82
C ASP A 63 -0.04 -6.23 9.17
N LEU A 64 -0.73 -6.80 8.17
CA LEU A 64 -2.04 -7.42 8.39
C LEU A 64 -1.97 -8.58 9.38
N ALA A 65 -0.80 -9.22 9.55
CA ALA A 65 -0.62 -10.23 10.60
C ALA A 65 -0.86 -9.68 12.01
N ALA A 66 -0.72 -8.36 12.22
CA ALA A 66 -1.04 -7.70 13.49
C ALA A 66 -2.55 -7.42 13.67
N LEU A 67 -3.33 -7.49 12.59
CA LEU A 67 -4.79 -7.29 12.59
C LEU A 67 -5.58 -8.61 12.54
N ALA A 68 -4.94 -9.69 12.07
CA ALA A 68 -5.58 -10.97 11.81
C ALA A 68 -5.46 -11.96 12.98
N SER A 69 -6.51 -12.02 13.81
CA SER A 69 -6.77 -13.16 14.69
C SER A 69 -7.71 -14.14 13.97
N GLY A 70 -7.21 -14.96 13.04
CA GLY A 70 -8.04 -16.02 12.45
C GLY A 70 -7.38 -16.73 11.27
N LYS A 71 -7.13 -18.04 11.42
CA LYS A 71 -6.42 -18.89 10.43
C LYS A 71 -7.34 -19.55 9.38
N GLU A 72 -8.60 -19.16 9.27
CA GLU A 72 -9.55 -19.85 8.39
C GLU A 72 -9.82 -19.06 7.10
N ALA A 73 -9.43 -19.63 5.97
CA ALA A 73 -9.75 -19.09 4.65
C ALA A 73 -11.26 -19.27 4.37
N LEU A 74 -11.95 -18.17 4.06
CA LEU A 74 -13.39 -18.18 3.75
C LEU A 74 -13.72 -19.02 2.50
N PRO A 75 -14.89 -19.69 2.45
CA PRO A 75 -15.40 -20.33 1.24
C PRO A 75 -15.48 -19.37 0.04
N TYR A 76 -15.34 -19.88 -1.19
CA TYR A 76 -15.30 -19.05 -2.42
C TYR A 76 -16.53 -18.15 -2.62
N VAL A 77 -17.73 -18.63 -2.28
CA VAL A 77 -18.96 -17.83 -2.44
C VAL A 77 -18.96 -16.62 -1.51
N GLU A 78 -18.62 -16.82 -0.24
CA GLU A 78 -18.53 -15.75 0.78
C GLU A 78 -17.42 -14.74 0.42
N ARG A 79 -16.31 -15.23 -0.15
CA ARG A 79 -15.25 -14.41 -0.71
C ARG A 79 -15.79 -13.46 -1.79
N MET A 80 -16.57 -13.96 -2.75
CA MET A 80 -17.14 -13.13 -3.83
C MET A 80 -18.20 -12.13 -3.36
N GLU A 81 -18.97 -12.46 -2.33
CA GLU A 81 -19.92 -11.53 -1.70
C GLU A 81 -19.19 -10.34 -1.05
N HIS A 82 -18.16 -10.61 -0.25
CA HIS A 82 -17.35 -9.55 0.36
C HIS A 82 -16.65 -8.67 -0.69
N LEU A 83 -16.18 -9.25 -1.80
CA LEU A 83 -15.62 -8.49 -2.93
C LEU A 83 -16.63 -7.50 -3.52
N THR A 84 -17.88 -7.94 -3.67
CA THR A 84 -18.97 -7.09 -4.17
C THR A 84 -19.24 -5.93 -3.21
N PHE A 85 -19.18 -6.17 -1.90
CA PHE A 85 -19.26 -5.10 -0.91
C PHE A 85 -18.08 -4.14 -1.00
N LEU A 86 -16.83 -4.63 -1.06
CA LEU A 86 -15.65 -3.78 -1.18
C LEU A 86 -15.74 -2.85 -2.40
N ARG A 87 -16.06 -3.40 -3.57
CA ARG A 87 -16.22 -2.62 -4.82
C ARG A 87 -17.31 -1.55 -4.71
N LYS A 88 -18.37 -1.79 -3.94
CA LYS A 88 -19.44 -0.81 -3.71
C LYS A 88 -18.99 0.35 -2.81
N TRP A 89 -18.17 0.07 -1.80
CA TRP A 89 -17.78 1.05 -0.78
C TRP A 89 -16.50 1.82 -1.14
N PHE A 90 -15.64 1.26 -2.00
CA PHE A 90 -14.37 1.84 -2.42
C PHE A 90 -14.28 1.85 -3.96
N PRO A 91 -15.09 2.66 -4.65
CA PRO A 91 -15.17 2.67 -6.11
C PRO A 91 -13.87 3.11 -6.81
N GLU A 92 -12.97 3.79 -6.10
CA GLU A 92 -11.64 4.21 -6.58
C GLU A 92 -10.59 3.08 -6.57
N TRP A 93 -10.99 1.89 -6.08
CA TRP A 93 -10.16 0.70 -5.98
C TRP A 93 -10.72 -0.43 -6.86
N ALA A 94 -9.87 -0.96 -7.74
CA ALA A 94 -10.11 -2.22 -8.41
C ALA A 94 -9.69 -3.36 -7.47
N PHE A 95 -10.57 -4.35 -7.26
CA PHE A 95 -10.29 -5.50 -6.42
C PHE A 95 -10.34 -6.80 -7.21
N GLU A 96 -9.35 -7.66 -7.00
CA GLU A 96 -9.20 -8.95 -7.66
C GLU A 96 -8.79 -10.05 -6.66
N VAL A 97 -9.18 -11.29 -6.96
CA VAL A 97 -8.70 -12.47 -6.23
C VAL A 97 -7.53 -13.02 -7.01
N CYS A 98 -6.36 -13.14 -6.39
CA CYS A 98 -5.27 -13.88 -7.01
C CYS A 98 -5.62 -15.38 -6.99
N GLU A 99 -5.61 -16.05 -8.14
CA GLU A 99 -6.00 -17.48 -8.20
C GLU A 99 -4.90 -18.42 -7.68
N SER A 100 -3.64 -17.98 -7.72
CA SER A 100 -2.47 -18.81 -7.35
C SER A 100 -2.15 -18.84 -5.85
N GLN A 101 -2.61 -17.85 -5.09
CA GLN A 101 -2.57 -17.79 -3.63
C GLN A 101 -3.85 -17.08 -3.19
N PRO A 102 -4.54 -17.47 -2.10
CA PRO A 102 -5.80 -16.86 -1.67
C PRO A 102 -5.61 -15.46 -1.06
N VAL A 103 -4.83 -14.63 -1.76
CA VAL A 103 -4.48 -13.26 -1.46
C VAL A 103 -5.36 -12.37 -2.34
N TRP A 104 -6.13 -11.53 -1.69
CA TRP A 104 -6.86 -10.44 -2.29
C TRP A 104 -5.90 -9.33 -2.66
N HIS A 105 -6.15 -8.75 -3.83
CA HIS A 105 -5.40 -7.63 -4.37
C HIS A 105 -6.35 -6.46 -4.59
N GLY A 106 -5.96 -5.27 -4.15
CA GLY A 106 -6.66 -4.03 -4.39
C GLY A 106 -5.70 -3.02 -4.99
N GLN A 107 -6.06 -2.42 -6.12
CA GLN A 107 -5.26 -1.39 -6.80
C GLN A 107 -6.06 -0.11 -6.98
N ARG A 108 -5.49 1.02 -6.57
CA ARG A 108 -6.09 2.35 -6.76
C ARG A 108 -5.83 2.83 -8.17
N SER A 109 -6.84 3.40 -8.81
CA SER A 109 -6.67 4.05 -10.11
C SER A 109 -5.74 5.26 -10.00
N TYR A 110 -4.82 5.38 -10.95
CA TYR A 110 -3.89 6.51 -11.05
C TYR A 110 -4.59 7.87 -11.00
N VAL A 111 -5.73 8.00 -11.67
CA VAL A 111 -6.50 9.25 -11.76
C VAL A 111 -6.97 9.72 -10.38
N ASP A 112 -7.17 8.81 -9.43
CA ASP A 112 -7.68 9.11 -8.09
C ASP A 112 -6.60 9.57 -7.11
N TYR A 113 -5.32 9.45 -7.48
CA TYR A 113 -4.20 9.81 -6.60
C TYR A 113 -3.07 10.64 -7.24
N ALA A 114 -3.06 10.87 -8.55
CA ALA A 114 -1.99 11.59 -9.26
C ALA A 114 -1.64 12.96 -8.64
N GLU A 115 -2.64 13.69 -8.14
CA GLU A 115 -2.43 15.00 -7.54
C GLU A 115 -1.95 14.95 -6.09
N ARG A 116 -2.05 13.79 -5.43
CA ARG A 116 -1.63 13.63 -4.03
C ARG A 116 -0.10 13.71 -3.91
N ALA A 117 0.35 14.19 -2.75
CA ALA A 117 1.78 14.26 -2.43
C ALA A 117 2.39 12.86 -2.26
N ALA A 118 1.61 11.93 -1.74
CA ALA A 118 1.92 10.51 -1.70
C ALA A 118 0.61 9.71 -1.55
N ALA A 119 0.65 8.45 -1.97
CA ALA A 119 -0.51 7.58 -1.97
C ALA A 119 -0.10 6.12 -1.77
N ILE A 120 -0.97 5.39 -1.09
CA ILE A 120 -0.97 3.94 -1.10
C ILE A 120 -1.76 3.50 -2.34
N THR A 121 -1.11 2.75 -3.23
CA THR A 121 -1.63 2.46 -4.58
C THR A 121 -1.97 0.99 -4.75
N GLU A 122 -1.40 0.11 -3.92
CA GLU A 122 -1.76 -1.31 -3.89
C GLU A 122 -1.88 -1.81 -2.44
N VAL A 123 -2.89 -2.64 -2.21
CA VAL A 123 -3.09 -3.40 -0.98
C VAL A 123 -3.22 -4.90 -1.29
N ARG A 124 -2.70 -5.73 -0.39
CA ARG A 124 -2.83 -7.18 -0.41
C ARG A 124 -3.32 -7.69 0.93
N GLY A 125 -4.11 -8.76 0.97
CA GLY A 125 -4.55 -9.38 2.23
C GLY A 125 -5.14 -10.76 2.02
N ASN A 126 -5.26 -11.58 3.07
CA ASN A 126 -5.82 -12.94 2.92
C ASN A 126 -7.33 -12.99 3.20
N ASP A 127 -7.86 -11.97 3.88
CA ASP A 127 -9.28 -11.79 4.16
C ASP A 127 -9.80 -10.45 3.59
N PRO A 128 -10.97 -10.41 2.92
CA PRO A 128 -11.61 -9.17 2.50
C PRO A 128 -11.87 -8.16 3.62
N LYS A 129 -12.13 -8.64 4.85
CA LYS A 129 -12.36 -7.80 6.04
C LYS A 129 -11.09 -7.08 6.47
N GLU A 130 -9.93 -7.76 6.41
CA GLU A 130 -8.64 -7.14 6.66
C GLU A 130 -8.38 -6.01 5.66
N LEU A 131 -8.65 -6.27 4.37
CA LEU A 131 -8.56 -5.24 3.34
C LEU A 131 -9.53 -4.09 3.59
N ALA A 132 -10.78 -4.36 3.98
CA ALA A 132 -11.75 -3.31 4.31
C ALA A 132 -11.26 -2.41 5.45
N LEU A 133 -10.73 -3.01 6.52
CA LEU A 133 -10.18 -2.28 7.66
C LEU A 133 -8.96 -1.45 7.26
N LEU A 134 -8.08 -2.02 6.43
CA LEU A 134 -6.93 -1.31 5.89
C LEU A 134 -7.37 -0.10 5.07
N LEU A 135 -8.34 -0.27 4.16
CA LEU A 135 -8.89 0.80 3.31
C LEU A 135 -9.54 1.93 4.12
N LEU A 136 -10.23 1.61 5.23
CA LEU A 136 -10.76 2.62 6.15
C LEU A 136 -9.64 3.39 6.87
N TRP A 137 -8.47 2.78 7.02
CA TRP A 137 -7.32 3.38 7.68
C TRP A 137 -6.47 4.24 6.73
N LEU A 138 -6.35 3.88 5.44
CA LEU A 138 -5.49 4.57 4.47
C LEU A 138 -5.67 6.10 4.43
N PRO A 139 -6.90 6.67 4.43
CA PRO A 139 -7.05 8.12 4.42
C PRO A 139 -6.41 8.80 5.63
N ARG A 140 -6.38 8.13 6.80
CA ARG A 140 -5.75 8.66 8.02
C ARG A 140 -4.23 8.62 7.92
N VAL A 141 -3.68 7.57 7.34
CA VAL A 141 -2.24 7.44 7.05
C VAL A 141 -1.79 8.55 6.11
N GLU A 142 -2.48 8.67 4.99
CA GLU A 142 -2.17 9.66 3.95
C GLU A 142 -2.34 11.09 4.47
N ALA A 143 -3.34 11.37 5.31
CA ALA A 143 -3.51 12.66 5.96
C ALA A 143 -2.35 13.02 6.91
N GLY A 144 -1.71 12.02 7.54
CA GLY A 144 -0.55 12.20 8.40
C GLY A 144 0.73 12.64 7.68
N ILE A 145 0.71 12.75 6.35
CA ILE A 145 1.86 13.11 5.52
C ILE A 145 2.05 14.64 5.42
N GLY A 146 1.06 15.44 5.83
CA GLY A 146 0.99 16.89 5.59
C GLY A 146 1.22 17.84 6.78
N GLU A 147 1.34 17.37 8.03
CA GLU A 147 1.40 18.28 9.20
C GLU A 147 2.81 18.69 9.64
N GLY A 148 3.85 18.06 9.08
CA GLY A 148 5.25 18.38 9.39
C GLY A 148 5.94 19.16 8.27
N ARG A 149 6.47 20.35 8.57
CA ARG A 149 7.51 21.00 7.75
C ARG A 149 8.75 20.11 7.75
N GLU A 150 8.83 19.20 6.79
CA GLU A 150 10.06 18.56 6.28
C GLU A 150 9.65 17.57 5.17
N GLY A 151 9.35 18.13 3.99
CA GLY A 151 9.26 17.38 2.73
C GLY A 151 10.64 17.11 2.13
N GLU A 152 11.67 17.81 2.59
CA GLU A 152 13.08 17.64 2.19
C GLU A 152 14.02 18.09 3.32
N ARG A 153 14.60 17.15 4.05
CA ARG A 153 16.04 17.14 4.36
C ARG A 153 16.58 15.73 4.25
#